data_AF-A0A177HYN9-F1
#
_entry.id   AF-A0A177HYN9-F1
#
_cell.length_a   1.000
_cell.length_b   1.000
_cell.length_c   1.000
_cell.angle_alpha   90.00
_cell.angle_beta   90.00
_cell.angle_gamma   90.00
#
_symmetry.space_group_name_H-M   'P 1'
#
loop_
_entity.id
_entity.type
_entity.pdbx_description
1 polymer ?
#
loop_
_entity_poly.entity_id
_entity_poly.type
_entity_poly.pdbx_seq_one_letter_code
_entity_poly.pdbx_strand_id
1 'polypeptide(L)'
;MGSGGAAGSGGAAGSGSGAKRRLLEIPGLVPSLDEQPAACTFAPRCARADEQCTSSRPGFKAVTADAGADARHRAACWHPHDVALQPITQEAGQ
;
A
#
# COMPACT_ATOMS: atom_id res chain seq x y z
N MET A 1 44.64 -31.52 -3.36
CA MET A 1 44.33 -30.17 -3.90
C MET A 1 43.37 -30.36 -5.07
N GLY A 2 42.19 -29.76 -5.01
CA GLY A 2 41.10 -30.02 -5.96
C GLY A 2 39.73 -29.81 -5.31
N SER A 3 39.59 -28.70 -4.60
CA SER A 3 38.33 -28.20 -4.07
C SER A 3 37.52 -27.61 -5.23
N GLY A 4 36.22 -27.90 -5.29
CA GLY A 4 35.33 -27.23 -6.24
C GLY A 4 33.93 -27.80 -6.23
N GLY A 5 33.08 -27.30 -5.33
CA GLY A 5 31.63 -27.47 -5.40
C GLY A 5 30.97 -26.35 -6.20
N ALA A 6 29.73 -26.58 -6.65
CA ALA A 6 28.64 -25.61 -6.55
C ALA A 6 27.32 -26.27 -6.99
N ALA A 7 26.29 -26.04 -6.17
CA ALA A 7 24.89 -26.29 -6.46
C ALA A 7 24.33 -25.24 -7.44
N GLY A 8 23.30 -25.60 -8.19
CA GLY A 8 22.49 -24.69 -9.00
C GLY A 8 21.04 -25.16 -9.05
N SER A 9 20.23 -24.54 -8.22
CA SER A 9 18.81 -24.78 -7.96
C SER A 9 17.92 -24.60 -9.20
N GLY A 10 16.99 -25.52 -9.42
CA GLY A 10 15.97 -25.43 -10.47
C GLY A 10 14.68 -24.72 -10.02
N GLY A 11 14.04 -24.03 -10.99
CA GLY A 11 12.58 -23.78 -11.15
C GLY A 11 11.84 -22.97 -10.07
N ALA A 12 10.83 -22.14 -10.35
CA ALA A 12 9.93 -22.12 -11.50
C ALA A 12 9.35 -20.71 -11.75
N ALA A 13 9.11 -20.42 -13.03
CA ALA A 13 8.49 -19.20 -13.52
C ALA A 13 6.95 -19.25 -13.36
N GLY A 14 6.40 -18.29 -12.63
CA GLY A 14 4.96 -18.01 -12.60
C GLY A 14 4.53 -17.15 -13.78
N SER A 15 3.92 -17.79 -14.78
CA SER A 15 3.26 -17.14 -15.91
C SER A 15 1.91 -16.56 -15.48
N GLY A 16 1.73 -15.25 -15.65
CA GLY A 16 0.46 -14.55 -15.44
C GLY A 16 0.32 -13.53 -16.56
N SER A 17 -0.55 -13.82 -17.52
CA SER A 17 -0.75 -13.04 -18.74
C SER A 17 -1.75 -11.90 -18.48
N GLY A 18 -1.21 -10.76 -18.09
CA GLY A 18 -1.85 -9.45 -18.08
C GLY A 18 -0.70 -8.47 -17.97
N ALA A 19 -0.66 -7.40 -18.79
CA ALA A 19 0.48 -6.48 -18.86
C ALA A 19 0.93 -6.11 -17.43
N LYS A 20 2.02 -6.75 -16.98
CA LYS A 20 2.43 -6.74 -15.57
C LYS A 20 2.96 -5.34 -15.29
N ARG A 21 2.08 -4.43 -14.83
CA ARG A 21 2.51 -3.17 -14.25
C ARG A 21 3.44 -3.56 -13.12
N ARG A 22 4.72 -3.18 -13.23
CA ARG A 22 5.69 -3.47 -12.19
C ARG A 22 5.14 -2.92 -10.89
N LEU A 23 5.05 -3.78 -9.88
CA LEU A 23 4.64 -3.35 -8.56
C LEU A 23 5.71 -2.36 -8.08
N LEU A 24 5.28 -1.15 -7.73
CA LEU A 24 6.21 -0.15 -7.23
C LEU A 24 6.59 -0.57 -5.81
N GLU A 25 7.87 -0.83 -5.60
CA GLU A 25 8.41 -0.97 -4.25
C GLU A 25 8.28 0.38 -3.53
N ILE A 26 7.92 0.34 -2.24
CA ILE A 26 7.92 1.52 -1.39
C ILE A 26 9.33 1.64 -0.80
N PRO A 27 10.17 2.58 -1.24
CA PRO A 27 11.53 2.70 -0.74
C PRO A 27 11.55 3.24 0.70
N GLY A 28 12.55 2.80 1.49
CA GLY A 28 12.85 3.33 2.83
C GLY A 28 12.56 2.37 3.98
N LEU A 29 12.84 2.81 5.22
CA LEU A 29 12.53 2.06 6.44
C LEU A 29 11.14 2.44 6.98
N VAL A 30 10.53 1.54 7.75
CA VAL A 30 9.35 1.86 8.55
C VAL A 30 9.77 2.88 9.61
N PRO A 31 9.14 4.07 9.68
CA PRO A 31 9.47 5.08 10.67
C PRO A 31 9.10 4.58 12.08
N SER A 32 9.79 5.12 13.08
CA SER A 32 9.53 4.86 14.49
C SER A 32 8.08 5.21 14.86
N LEU A 33 7.45 4.44 15.74
CA LEU A 33 6.05 4.64 16.16
C LEU A 33 5.92 5.57 17.38
N ASP A 34 7.05 5.87 18.03
CA ASP A 34 7.19 6.74 19.21
C ASP A 34 6.93 8.22 18.89
N GLU A 35 7.26 8.68 17.69
CA GLU A 35 7.02 10.05 17.25
C GLU A 35 5.98 10.08 16.14
N GLN A 36 4.78 10.58 16.47
CA GLN A 36 3.71 10.72 15.51
C GLN A 36 3.65 12.18 15.03
N PRO A 37 4.10 12.48 13.79
CA PRO A 37 4.16 13.85 13.32
C PRO A 37 2.75 14.45 13.22
N ALA A 38 2.65 15.77 13.43
CA ALA A 38 1.43 16.54 13.17
C ALA A 38 1.15 16.72 11.66
N ALA A 39 1.42 15.69 10.87
CA ALA A 39 1.33 15.64 9.42
C ALA A 39 0.92 14.22 8.97
N CYS A 40 0.67 14.04 7.67
CA CYS A 40 0.46 12.70 7.11
C CYS A 40 1.75 11.88 7.17
N THR A 41 1.77 10.76 7.90
CA THR A 41 2.92 9.84 8.01
C THR A 41 3.38 9.29 6.66
N PHE A 42 2.48 9.25 5.66
CA PHE A 42 2.78 8.76 4.32
C PHE A 42 3.33 9.83 3.37
N ALA A 43 3.29 11.12 3.73
CA ALA A 43 3.71 12.21 2.86
C ALA A 43 5.12 12.02 2.24
N PRO A 44 6.16 11.55 2.98
CA PRO A 44 7.49 11.38 2.41
C PRO A 44 7.61 10.33 1.30
N ARG A 45 6.61 9.46 1.15
CA ARG A 45 6.61 8.31 0.22
C ARG A 45 5.37 8.23 -0.67
N CYS A 46 4.45 9.19 -0.54
CA CYS A 46 3.20 9.22 -1.29
C CYS A 46 3.38 10.00 -2.59
N ALA A 47 3.13 9.35 -3.73
CA ALA A 47 3.20 9.99 -5.05
C ALA A 47 2.15 11.08 -5.30
N ARG A 48 1.15 11.22 -4.42
CA ARG A 48 0.06 12.22 -4.46
C ARG A 48 0.14 13.23 -3.33
N ALA A 49 1.25 13.27 -2.59
CA ALA A 49 1.43 14.24 -1.52
C ALA A 49 1.48 15.67 -2.07
N ASP A 50 0.80 16.57 -1.39
CA ASP A 50 0.84 18.01 -1.61
C ASP A 50 1.19 18.74 -0.30
N GLU A 51 1.15 20.07 -0.32
CA GLU A 51 1.45 20.91 0.84
C GLU A 51 0.53 20.62 2.04
N GLN A 52 -0.72 20.22 1.80
CA GLN A 52 -1.66 19.90 2.87
C GLN A 52 -1.26 18.62 3.62
N CYS A 53 -0.64 17.67 2.91
CA CYS A 53 -0.15 16.41 3.48
C CYS A 53 1.03 16.60 4.44
N THR A 54 1.91 17.57 4.18
CA THR A 54 3.07 17.87 5.05
C THR A 54 2.75 18.85 6.17
N SER A 55 1.66 19.62 6.03
CA SER A 55 1.29 20.66 7.00
C SER A 55 0.34 20.18 8.09
N SER A 56 -0.48 19.15 7.82
CA SER A 56 -1.49 18.69 8.78
C SER A 56 -1.90 17.24 8.56
N ARG A 57 -2.40 16.61 9.63
CA ARG A 57 -2.91 15.24 9.58
C ARG A 57 -4.35 15.20 9.05
N PRO A 58 -4.66 14.34 8.05
CA PRO A 58 -6.02 14.16 7.56
C PRO A 58 -6.97 13.55 8.59
N GLY A 59 -8.21 14.01 8.60
CA GLY A 59 -9.30 13.39 9.35
C GLY A 59 -9.75 12.07 8.72
N PHE A 60 -10.32 11.17 9.54
CA PHE A 60 -10.81 9.86 9.08
C PHE A 60 -12.21 9.98 8.46
N LYS A 61 -12.30 10.03 7.13
CA LYS A 61 -13.52 10.32 6.36
C LYS A 61 -13.93 9.13 5.49
N ALA A 62 -15.21 9.07 5.11
CA ALA A 62 -15.70 8.10 4.12
C ALA A 62 -14.99 8.29 2.77
N VAL A 63 -14.71 7.17 2.09
CA VAL A 63 -14.00 7.18 0.79
C VAL A 63 -14.96 7.33 -0.39
N THR A 64 -16.19 6.82 -0.26
CA THR A 64 -17.22 6.95 -1.29
C THR A 64 -18.08 8.19 -1.03
N ALA A 65 -18.44 8.91 -2.09
CA ALA A 65 -19.14 10.19 -2.01
C ALA A 65 -20.58 10.07 -1.45
N ASP A 66 -21.17 8.87 -1.55
CA ASP A 66 -22.52 8.53 -1.12
C ASP A 66 -22.59 7.97 0.31
N ALA A 67 -21.44 7.63 0.92
CA ALA A 67 -21.44 7.02 2.24
C ALA A 67 -21.43 8.08 3.36
N GLY A 68 -22.45 8.01 4.22
CA GLY A 68 -22.60 8.84 5.41
C GLY A 68 -21.64 8.47 6.55
N ALA A 69 -21.95 8.91 7.76
CA ALA A 69 -21.11 8.70 8.95
C ALA A 69 -20.80 7.22 9.24
N ASP A 70 -21.70 6.30 8.86
CA ASP A 70 -21.60 4.85 9.12
C ASP A 70 -20.85 4.08 8.02
N ALA A 71 -20.14 4.79 7.12
CA ALA A 71 -19.34 4.18 6.07
C ALA A 71 -18.36 3.14 6.62
N ARG A 72 -18.44 1.91 6.11
CA ARG A 72 -17.50 0.82 6.45
C ARG A 72 -16.09 1.12 5.94
N HIS A 73 -15.99 1.80 4.81
CA HIS A 73 -14.73 2.12 4.17
C HIS A 73 -14.40 3.60 4.33
N ARG A 74 -13.37 3.85 5.15
CA ARG A 74 -12.93 5.18 5.56
C ARG A 74 -11.42 5.26 5.47
N ALA A 75 -10.91 6.45 5.18
CA ALA A 75 -9.48 6.71 5.08
C ALA A 75 -9.13 8.06 5.72
N ALA A 76 -7.91 8.15 6.24
CA ALA A 76 -7.29 9.41 6.63
C ALA A 76 -6.43 9.89 5.45
N CYS A 77 -7.07 10.40 4.40
CA CYS A 77 -6.41 10.90 3.20
C CYS A 77 -7.12 12.16 2.69
N TRP A 78 -6.36 13.19 2.30
CA TRP A 78 -6.91 14.35 1.60
C TRP A 78 -7.32 14.02 0.17
N HIS A 79 -6.61 13.06 -0.42
CA HIS A 79 -6.78 12.63 -1.79
C HIS A 79 -7.11 11.13 -1.80
N PRO A 80 -8.30 10.68 -1.39
CA PRO A 80 -8.67 9.28 -1.57
C PRO A 80 -8.64 8.93 -3.08
N HIS A 81 -8.27 7.69 -3.40
CA HIS A 81 -8.58 7.18 -4.74
C HIS A 81 -10.06 6.83 -4.77
N ASP A 82 -10.72 7.10 -5.89
CA ASP A 82 -12.00 6.48 -6.20
C ASP A 82 -11.73 4.99 -6.47
N VAL A 83 -11.64 4.23 -5.40
CA VAL A 83 -11.62 2.79 -5.46
C VAL A 83 -13.07 2.37 -5.38
N ALA A 84 -13.62 1.88 -6.49
CA ALA A 84 -14.81 1.05 -6.46
C ALA A 84 -14.44 -0.20 -5.64
N LEU A 85 -14.76 -0.18 -4.35
CA LEU A 85 -14.37 -1.24 -3.41
C LEU A 85 -15.10 -2.51 -3.78
N GLN A 86 -14.40 -3.39 -4.48
CA GLN A 86 -14.89 -4.75 -4.69
C GLN A 86 -14.76 -5.48 -3.35
N PRO A 87 -15.83 -6.07 -2.82
CA PRO A 87 -15.74 -6.86 -1.61
C PRO A 87 -14.76 -8.01 -1.84
N ILE A 88 -13.77 -8.14 -0.96
CA ILE A 88 -12.94 -9.33 -0.91
C ILE A 88 -13.80 -10.47 -0.35
N THR A 89 -14.44 -11.26 -1.22
CA THR A 89 -15.00 -12.55 -0.82
C THR A 89 -13.81 -13.47 -0.58
N GLN A 90 -13.34 -13.53 0.66
CA GLN A 90 -12.34 -14.52 1.05
C GLN A 90 -13.03 -15.88 0.99
N GLU A 91 -12.65 -16.71 0.00
CA GLU A 91 -13.04 -18.11 0.01
C GLU A 91 -12.41 -18.72 1.26
N ALA A 92 -13.27 -19.16 2.18
CA ALA A 92 -12.86 -19.99 3.30
C ALA A 92 -12.36 -21.31 2.70
N GLY A 93 -11.05 -21.44 2.54
CA GLY A 93 -10.42 -22.71 2.26
C GLY A 93 -10.59 -23.63 3.47
N GLN A 94 -11.62 -24.46 3.43
CA GLN A 94 -11.69 -25.77 4.11
C GLN A 94 -12.60 -26.70 3.32
#